data_AF-A0A965X645-F1
#
_entry.id   AF-A0A965X645-F1
#
_cell.length_a   1.000
_cell.length_b   1.000
_cell.length_c   1.000
_cell.angle_alpha   90.00
_cell.angle_beta   90.00
_cell.angle_gamma   90.00
#
_symmetry.space_group_name_H-M   'P 1'
#
loop_
_entity.id
_entity.type
_entity.pdbx_description
1 polymer ?
#
loop_
_entity_poly.entity_id
_entity_poly.type
_entity_poly.pdbx_seq_one_letter_code
_entity_poly.pdbx_strand_id
1 'polypeptide(L)'
;MLMLQKGSDAMVLFDADKSSILWDSVALPNAFICEYMPAAPEGYVKVYLYGLMYARFPGAADTLSIADLARELGMEESEVMGAFQYWERCRLVSRTQDQPPRFLYLSAQQAMAGRQSLPADEAYMQFAQALYAIFGEKRKLHGGETQ
;
A
#
# COMPACT_ATOMS: atom_id res chain seq x y z
N MET A 1 -35.07 -29.46 -16.76
CA MET A 1 -35.60 -28.09 -16.68
C MET A 1 -35.85 -27.75 -15.22
N LEU A 2 -34.96 -26.97 -14.62
CA LEU A 2 -35.21 -25.95 -13.60
C LEU A 2 -33.84 -25.36 -13.23
N MET A 3 -33.54 -24.22 -13.86
CA MET A 3 -32.39 -23.39 -13.57
C MET A 3 -32.54 -22.87 -12.14
N LEU A 4 -31.54 -23.13 -11.29
CA LEU A 4 -31.36 -22.41 -10.04
C LEU A 4 -31.12 -20.94 -10.39
N GLN A 5 -32.10 -20.10 -10.06
CA GLN A 5 -32.06 -18.66 -10.21
C GLN A 5 -30.96 -18.11 -9.31
N LYS A 6 -29.93 -17.55 -9.94
CA LYS A 6 -28.73 -17.00 -9.31
C LYS A 6 -29.11 -15.77 -8.47
N GLY A 7 -28.53 -15.74 -7.28
CA GLY A 7 -28.40 -14.67 -6.27
C GLY A 7 -29.04 -13.32 -6.54
N SER A 8 -29.84 -12.92 -5.55
CA SER A 8 -30.27 -11.56 -5.22
C SER A 8 -29.23 -10.49 -5.53
N ASP A 9 -29.47 -9.71 -6.59
CA ASP A 9 -28.89 -8.38 -6.74
C ASP A 9 -29.45 -7.54 -5.60
N ALA A 10 -28.64 -7.28 -4.56
CA ALA A 10 -29.02 -6.32 -3.54
C ALA A 10 -29.17 -4.96 -4.22
N MET A 11 -30.40 -4.51 -4.39
CA MET A 11 -30.74 -3.25 -5.05
C MET A 11 -30.04 -2.10 -4.33
N VAL A 12 -29.03 -1.54 -4.97
CA VAL A 12 -28.28 -0.39 -4.46
C VAL A 12 -29.26 0.79 -4.33
N LEU A 13 -29.31 1.43 -3.16
CA LEU A 13 -30.24 2.53 -2.89
C LEU A 13 -29.78 3.87 -3.52
N PHE A 14 -28.48 4.02 -3.76
CA PHE A 14 -27.87 5.22 -4.33
C PHE A 14 -26.80 4.82 -5.35
N ASP A 15 -26.79 5.49 -6.49
CA ASP A 15 -25.75 5.38 -7.50
C ASP A 15 -24.61 6.37 -7.23
N ALA A 16 -23.38 5.97 -7.56
CA ALA A 16 -22.24 6.88 -7.60
C ALA A 16 -22.11 7.48 -9.01
N ASP A 17 -21.89 8.80 -9.10
CA ASP A 17 -21.51 9.42 -10.36
C ASP A 17 -20.07 9.02 -10.72
N LYS A 18 -19.92 8.17 -11.74
CA LYS A 18 -18.60 7.73 -12.22
C LYS A 18 -17.74 8.87 -12.72
N SER A 19 -18.33 9.99 -13.14
CA SER A 19 -17.58 11.18 -13.54
C SER A 19 -16.78 11.77 -12.38
N SER A 20 -17.24 11.56 -11.14
CA SER A 20 -16.60 12.08 -9.94
C SER A 20 -15.19 11.53 -9.72
N ILE A 21 -14.88 10.33 -10.22
CA ILE A 21 -13.51 9.77 -10.16
C ILE A 21 -12.48 10.73 -10.76
N LEU A 22 -12.84 11.43 -11.84
CA LEU A 22 -11.94 12.35 -12.55
C LEU A 22 -11.93 13.77 -11.97
N TRP A 23 -13.02 14.18 -11.32
CA TRP A 23 -13.22 15.56 -10.87
C TRP A 23 -13.05 15.76 -9.36
N ASP A 24 -13.14 14.69 -8.57
CA ASP A 24 -12.92 14.73 -7.13
C ASP A 24 -11.43 14.66 -6.78
N SER A 25 -11.09 15.12 -5.58
CA SER A 25 -9.71 15.16 -5.09
C SER A 25 -9.34 13.92 -4.28
N VAL A 26 -8.12 13.41 -4.48
CA VAL A 26 -7.52 12.42 -3.57
C VAL A 26 -6.78 13.14 -2.44
N ALA A 27 -7.40 13.22 -1.26
CA ALA A 27 -6.76 13.82 -0.09
C ALA A 27 -5.65 12.92 0.50
N LEU A 28 -4.45 13.47 0.70
CA LEU A 28 -3.36 12.80 1.38
C LEU A 28 -3.02 13.50 2.71
N PRO A 29 -2.78 12.75 3.80
CA PRO A 29 -2.20 13.33 5.00
C PRO A 29 -0.81 13.91 4.71
N ASN A 30 -0.50 15.10 5.23
CA ASN A 30 0.85 15.69 5.09
C ASN A 30 1.95 14.74 5.59
N ALA A 31 1.65 13.93 6.60
CA ALA A 31 2.58 12.93 7.11
C ALA A 31 2.92 11.85 6.05
N PHE A 32 2.03 11.50 5.13
CA PHE A 32 2.38 10.63 4.00
C PHE A 32 3.46 11.29 3.11
N ILE A 33 3.28 12.58 2.82
CA ILE A 33 4.20 13.37 2.00
C ILE A 33 5.57 13.47 2.66
N CYS A 34 5.63 13.64 3.98
CA CYS A 34 6.91 13.74 4.70
C CYS A 34 7.59 12.38 4.91
N GLU A 35 6.85 11.35 5.29
CA GLU A 35 7.42 10.11 5.85
C GLU A 35 7.49 8.93 4.87
N TYR A 36 6.77 9.01 3.75
CA TYR A 36 6.63 7.88 2.81
C TYR A 36 7.00 8.26 1.39
N MET A 37 6.48 9.37 0.88
CA MET A 37 6.74 9.82 -0.49
C MET A 37 8.24 9.95 -0.84
N PRO A 38 9.13 10.52 0.01
CA PRO A 38 10.52 10.74 -0.37
C PRO A 38 11.35 9.46 -0.44
N ALA A 39 10.96 8.42 0.31
CA ALA A 39 11.65 7.14 0.36
C ALA A 39 11.04 6.09 -0.59
N ALA A 40 9.99 6.44 -1.32
CA ALA A 40 9.36 5.56 -2.28
C ALA A 40 10.22 5.46 -3.55
N PRO A 41 10.43 4.25 -4.10
CA PRO A 41 11.07 4.08 -5.39
C PRO A 41 10.38 4.89 -6.49
N GLU A 42 11.12 5.17 -7.56
CA GLU A 42 10.60 5.89 -8.71
C GLU A 42 9.31 5.21 -9.24
N GLY A 43 8.29 6.02 -9.50
CA GLY A 43 6.99 5.54 -9.97
C GLY A 43 6.10 4.89 -8.91
N TYR A 44 6.57 4.55 -7.71
CA TYR A 44 5.72 3.84 -6.73
C TYR A 44 4.65 4.75 -6.11
N VAL A 45 4.94 6.05 -6.02
CA VAL A 45 3.98 7.06 -5.53
C VAL A 45 2.80 7.20 -6.50
N LYS A 46 3.03 7.18 -7.82
CA LYS A 46 1.92 7.24 -8.81
C LYS A 46 1.04 5.99 -8.74
N VAL A 47 1.62 4.80 -8.53
CA VAL A 47 0.86 3.56 -8.31
C VAL A 47 -0.03 3.68 -7.06
N TYR A 48 0.52 4.18 -5.95
CA TYR A 48 -0.24 4.40 -4.72
C TYR A 48 -1.40 5.38 -4.91
N LEU A 49 -1.14 6.52 -5.54
CA LEU A 49 -2.15 7.55 -5.77
C LEU A 49 -3.29 7.05 -6.67
N TYR A 50 -2.94 6.36 -7.75
CA TYR A 50 -3.92 5.79 -8.67
C TYR A 50 -4.77 4.73 -7.97
N GLY A 51 -4.16 3.80 -7.23
CA GLY A 51 -4.93 2.80 -6.50
C GLY A 51 -5.77 3.41 -5.37
N LEU A 52 -5.28 4.44 -4.68
CA LEU A 52 -6.01 5.15 -3.64
C LEU A 52 -7.23 5.89 -4.19
N MET A 53 -7.12 6.46 -5.40
CA MET A 53 -8.23 7.03 -6.15
C MET A 53 -9.34 5.98 -6.28
N TYR A 54 -9.07 4.86 -6.95
CA TYR A 54 -10.06 3.80 -7.16
C TYR A 54 -10.61 3.17 -5.86
N ALA A 55 -9.79 3.05 -4.82
CA ALA A 55 -10.21 2.50 -3.53
C ALA A 55 -11.22 3.41 -2.78
N ARG A 56 -11.26 4.71 -3.10
CA ARG A 56 -12.15 5.68 -2.46
C ARG A 56 -13.45 5.94 -3.21
N PHE A 57 -13.57 5.46 -4.44
CA PHE A 57 -14.79 5.60 -5.24
C PHE A 57 -15.63 4.32 -5.21
N PRO A 58 -16.87 4.37 -4.70
CA PRO A 58 -17.76 3.20 -4.67
C PRO A 58 -17.94 2.58 -6.06
N GLY A 59 -17.76 1.26 -6.17
CA GLY A 59 -17.94 0.51 -7.42
C GLY A 59 -16.81 0.67 -8.46
N ALA A 60 -15.79 1.47 -8.20
CA ALA A 60 -14.64 1.61 -9.10
C ALA A 60 -13.59 0.51 -8.90
N ALA A 61 -13.45 -0.03 -7.69
CA ALA A 61 -12.40 -0.99 -7.35
C ALA A 61 -12.45 -2.29 -8.19
N ASP A 62 -13.63 -2.75 -8.61
CA ASP A 62 -13.76 -3.96 -9.45
C ASP A 62 -13.51 -3.69 -10.95
N THR A 63 -13.22 -2.44 -11.34
CA THR A 63 -13.07 -2.04 -12.75
C THR A 63 -11.62 -1.93 -13.23
N LEU A 64 -10.64 -2.03 -12.32
CA LEU A 64 -9.23 -1.82 -12.64
C LEU A 64 -8.39 -3.06 -12.33
N SER A 65 -7.84 -3.69 -13.37
CA SER A 65 -6.87 -4.77 -13.20
C SER A 65 -5.43 -4.23 -13.07
N ILE A 66 -4.50 -5.10 -12.68
CA ILE A 66 -3.06 -4.77 -12.67
C ILE A 66 -2.57 -4.40 -14.07
N ALA A 67 -3.02 -5.12 -15.10
CA ALA A 67 -2.69 -4.85 -16.49
C ALA A 67 -3.21 -3.47 -16.95
N ASP A 68 -4.42 -3.09 -16.55
CA ASP A 68 -4.96 -1.76 -16.86
C ASP A 68 -4.14 -0.66 -16.20
N LEU A 69 -3.79 -0.83 -14.92
CA LEU A 69 -2.98 0.12 -14.17
C LEU A 69 -1.55 0.24 -14.73
N ALA A 70 -0.95 -0.88 -15.13
CA ALA A 70 0.36 -0.93 -15.78
C ALA A 70 0.36 -0.15 -17.10
N ARG A 71 -0.64 -0.39 -17.94
CA ARG A 71 -0.83 0.34 -19.20
C ARG A 71 -1.01 1.84 -18.97
N GLU A 72 -1.86 2.23 -18.03
CA GLU A 72 -2.16 3.63 -17.75
C GLU A 72 -0.95 4.39 -17.20
N LEU A 73 -0.14 3.73 -16.38
CA LEU A 73 1.05 4.34 -15.78
C LEU A 73 2.32 4.20 -16.62
N GLY A 74 2.24 3.51 -17.77
CA GLY A 74 3.40 3.19 -18.62
C GLY A 74 4.46 2.39 -17.86
N MET A 75 4.03 1.34 -17.17
CA MET A 75 4.87 0.47 -16.34
C MET A 75 4.68 -1.00 -16.73
N GLU A 76 5.61 -1.86 -16.36
CA GLU A 76 5.41 -3.30 -16.42
C GLU A 76 4.48 -3.76 -15.28
N GLU A 77 3.67 -4.82 -15.51
CA GLU A 77 2.79 -5.38 -14.47
C GLU A 77 3.57 -5.82 -13.22
N SER A 78 4.81 -6.30 -13.41
CA SER A 78 5.72 -6.70 -12.33
C SER A 78 6.16 -5.51 -11.47
N GLU A 79 6.38 -4.33 -12.07
CA GLU A 79 6.71 -3.11 -11.35
C GLU A 79 5.52 -2.58 -10.55
N VAL A 80 4.31 -2.64 -11.13
CA VAL A 80 3.07 -2.31 -10.41
C VAL A 80 2.87 -3.24 -9.22
N MET A 81 3.07 -4.54 -9.41
CA MET A 81 3.00 -5.51 -8.33
C MET A 81 4.08 -5.28 -7.27
N GLY A 82 5.31 -4.93 -7.68
CA GLY A 82 6.41 -4.54 -6.80
C GLY A 82 6.09 -3.30 -5.97
N ALA A 83 5.38 -2.32 -6.55
CA ALA A 83 4.90 -1.15 -5.84
C ALA A 83 3.89 -1.53 -4.76
N PHE A 84 2.90 -2.38 -5.07
CA PHE A 84 1.97 -2.86 -4.04
C PHE A 84 2.68 -3.61 -2.91
N GLN A 85 3.62 -4.51 -3.23
CA GLN A 85 4.43 -5.19 -2.21
C GLN A 85 5.24 -4.24 -1.34
N TYR A 86 5.78 -3.16 -1.92
CA TYR A 86 6.42 -2.09 -1.15
C TYR A 86 5.44 -1.42 -0.18
N TRP A 87 4.25 -1.03 -0.65
CA TRP A 87 3.24 -0.39 0.19
C TRP A 87 2.65 -1.31 1.26
N GLU A 88 2.63 -2.63 1.01
CA GLU A 88 2.34 -3.66 2.02
C GLU A 88 3.38 -3.66 3.15
N ARG A 89 4.68 -3.62 2.82
CA ARG A 89 5.76 -3.51 3.82
C ARG A 89 5.70 -2.20 4.60
N CYS A 90 5.24 -1.12 3.97
CA CYS A 90 5.00 0.17 4.62
C CYS A 90 3.75 0.18 5.52
N ARG A 91 2.95 -0.89 5.51
CA ARG A 91 1.65 -1.01 6.19
C ARG A 91 0.62 0.03 5.76
N LEU A 92 0.73 0.51 4.52
CA LEU A 92 -0.23 1.45 3.91
C LEU A 92 -1.24 0.75 3.01
N VAL A 93 -0.92 -0.47 2.57
CA VAL A 93 -1.78 -1.34 1.78
C VAL A 93 -1.75 -2.74 2.41
N SER A 94 -2.81 -3.51 2.26
CA SER A 94 -2.87 -4.93 2.62
C SER A 94 -3.49 -5.72 1.48
N ARG A 95 -2.86 -6.82 1.06
CA ARG A 95 -3.47 -7.74 0.12
C ARG A 95 -4.50 -8.62 0.82
N THR A 96 -5.73 -8.62 0.32
CA THR A 96 -6.86 -9.39 0.86
C THR A 96 -7.20 -10.63 0.03
N GLN A 97 -6.73 -10.69 -1.21
CA GLN A 97 -6.88 -11.82 -2.13
C GLN A 97 -5.67 -11.86 -3.07
N ASP A 98 -5.23 -13.05 -3.49
CA ASP A 98 -4.08 -13.21 -4.40
C ASP A 98 -4.47 -13.34 -5.88
N GLN A 99 -5.58 -14.03 -6.19
CA GLN A 99 -5.99 -14.30 -7.57
C GLN A 99 -7.51 -14.12 -7.77
N PRO A 100 -7.95 -13.09 -8.51
CA PRO A 100 -7.17 -11.90 -8.86
C PRO A 100 -6.73 -11.13 -7.59
N PRO A 101 -5.62 -10.38 -7.63
CA PRO A 101 -5.16 -9.66 -6.46
C PRO A 101 -6.14 -8.56 -6.05
N ARG A 102 -6.42 -8.46 -4.75
CA ARG A 102 -7.21 -7.36 -4.15
C ARG A 102 -6.41 -6.67 -3.06
N PHE A 103 -6.48 -5.34 -3.04
CA PHE A 103 -5.73 -4.50 -2.12
C PHE A 103 -6.65 -3.60 -1.31
N LEU A 104 -6.45 -3.55 -0.01
CA LEU A 104 -7.09 -2.65 0.94
C LEU A 104 -6.12 -1.53 1.32
N TYR A 105 -6.52 -0.27 1.13
CA TYR A 105 -5.76 0.89 1.59
C TYR A 105 -6.01 1.14 3.08
N LEU A 106 -4.92 1.24 3.84
CA LEU A 106 -4.95 1.42 5.30
C LEU A 106 -4.67 2.88 5.68
N SER A 107 -5.09 3.26 6.90
CA SER A 107 -4.84 4.59 7.43
C SER A 107 -3.35 4.82 7.68
N ALA A 108 -2.77 5.83 7.02
CA ALA A 108 -1.38 6.23 7.25
C ALA A 108 -1.13 6.62 8.72
N GLN A 109 -2.12 7.25 9.38
CA GLN A 109 -2.03 7.59 10.80
C GLN A 109 -1.88 6.32 11.66
N GLN A 110 -2.67 5.28 11.39
CA GLN A 110 -2.58 4.01 12.11
C GLN A 110 -1.27 3.28 11.81
N ALA A 111 -0.82 3.30 10.56
CA ALA A 111 0.47 2.72 10.17
C ALA A 111 1.64 3.38 10.92
N MET A 112 1.61 4.72 11.06
CA MET A 112 2.61 5.48 11.81
C MET A 112 2.53 5.22 13.31
N ALA A 113 1.33 5.18 13.90
CA ALA A 113 1.15 4.83 15.31
C ALA A 113 1.67 3.41 15.59
N GLY A 114 1.45 2.46 14.68
CA GLY A 114 1.98 1.09 14.78
C GLY A 114 3.50 1.00 14.58
N ARG A 115 4.14 1.96 13.90
CA ARG A 115 5.61 2.09 13.87
C ARG A 115 6.15 2.57 15.21
N GLN A 116 5.45 3.49 15.87
CA GLN A 116 5.83 4.02 17.19
C GLN A 116 5.53 3.03 18.32
N SER A 117 4.54 2.14 18.14
CA SER A 117 4.19 1.09 19.11
C SER A 117 4.99 -0.19 18.95
N LEU A 118 5.86 -0.31 17.92
CA LEU A 118 6.97 -1.24 18.04
C LEU A 118 7.81 -0.68 19.18
N PRO A 119 7.92 -1.37 20.33
CA PRO A 119 8.95 -1.02 21.29
C PRO A 119 10.24 -0.96 20.47
N ALA A 120 11.12 0.00 20.73
CA ALA A 120 12.51 -0.15 20.31
C ALA A 120 12.92 -1.53 20.84
N ASP A 121 12.88 -2.53 19.96
CA ASP A 121 12.62 -3.90 20.36
C ASP A 121 13.71 -4.24 21.36
N GLU A 122 13.34 -4.44 22.62
CA GLU A 122 14.33 -4.60 23.67
C GLU A 122 15.25 -5.77 23.30
N ALA A 123 14.69 -6.77 22.60
CA ALA A 123 15.45 -7.86 21.99
C ALA A 123 16.40 -7.39 20.87
N TYR A 124 16.00 -6.46 19.99
CA TYR A 124 16.89 -5.85 19.00
C TYR A 124 17.98 -5.00 19.65
N MET A 125 17.64 -4.21 20.68
CA MET A 125 18.60 -3.38 21.42
C MET A 125 19.58 -4.23 22.22
N GLN A 126 19.11 -5.29 22.87
CA GLN A 126 19.94 -6.29 23.56
C GLN A 126 20.79 -7.08 22.57
N PHE A 127 20.24 -7.46 21.40
CA PHE A 127 20.99 -8.10 20.33
C PHE A 127 22.07 -7.18 19.76
N ALA A 128 21.76 -5.91 19.49
CA ALA A 128 22.71 -4.92 19.02
C ALA A 128 23.79 -4.64 20.08
N GLN A 129 23.43 -4.51 21.35
CA GLN A 129 24.39 -4.41 22.46
C GLN A 129 25.30 -5.64 22.55
N ALA A 130 24.74 -6.85 22.41
CA ALA A 130 25.51 -8.09 22.41
C ALA A 130 26.49 -8.15 21.23
N LEU A 131 26.09 -7.69 20.04
CA LEU A 131 26.97 -7.56 18.89
C LEU A 131 28.11 -6.57 19.16
N TYR A 132 27.84 -5.40 19.74
CA TYR A 132 28.88 -4.43 20.11
C TYR A 132 29.85 -4.98 21.17
N ALA A 133 29.34 -5.74 22.14
CA ALA A 133 30.14 -6.36 23.19
C ALA A 133 31.08 -7.47 22.67
N ILE A 134 30.64 -8.23 21.65
CA ILE A 134 31.42 -9.31 21.06
C ILE A 134 32.47 -8.78 20.07
N PHE A 135 32.12 -7.77 19.26
CA PHE A 135 32.98 -7.33 18.16
C PHE A 135 33.88 -6.12 18.47
N GLY A 136 33.66 -5.43 19.61
CA GLY A 136 34.38 -4.19 19.95
C GLY A 136 34.24 -3.12 18.86
N GLU A 137 34.90 -1.97 19.00
CA GLU A 137 34.76 -0.82 18.09
C GLU A 137 35.10 -1.07 16.60
N LYS A 138 35.44 -2.30 16.19
CA LYS A 138 35.98 -2.55 14.84
C LYS A 138 34.97 -2.67 13.72
N ARG A 139 33.65 -2.64 13.95
CA ARG A 139 32.67 -2.37 12.88
C ARG A 139 31.45 -1.64 13.45
N LYS A 140 31.47 -0.30 13.38
CA LYS A 140 30.22 0.47 13.38
C LYS A 140 29.40 -0.02 12.20
N LEU A 141 28.29 -0.72 12.45
CA LEU A 141 27.29 -0.98 11.42
C LEU A 141 26.78 0.38 10.97
N HIS A 142 27.28 0.86 9.82
CA HIS A 142 26.69 2.02 9.18
C HIS A 142 25.33 1.55 8.67
N GLY A 143 24.24 2.09 9.22
CA GLY A 143 22.88 1.86 8.75
C GLY A 143 22.60 2.53 7.41
N GLY A 144 23.57 2.48 6.48
CA GLY A 144 23.56 3.19 5.22
C GLY A 144 23.94 2.27 4.08
N GLU A 145 23.23 1.16 3.92
CA GLU A 145 23.25 0.37 2.68
C GLU A 145 21.83 -0.09 2.34
N THR A 146 21.02 0.88 1.91
CA THR A 146 20.00 0.66 0.90
C THR A 146 20.17 1.76 -0.14
N GLN A 147 21.10 1.54 -1.08
CA GLN A 147 21.02 2.06 -2.43
C GLN A 147 20.71 0.89 -3.36
#